data_AF-A0A3B8JJP5-F1
#
_entry.id   AF-A0A3B8JJP5-F1
#
_cell.length_a   1.000
_cell.length_b   1.000
_cell.length_c   1.000
_cell.angle_alpha   90.00
_cell.angle_beta   90.00
_cell.angle_gamma   90.00
#
_symmetry.space_group_name_H-M   'P 1'
#
loop_
_entity.id
_entity.type
_entity.pdbx_description
1 polymer ?
#
loop_
_entity_poly.entity_id
_entity_poly.type
_entity_poly.pdbx_seq_one_letter_code
_entity_poly.pdbx_strand_id
1 'polypeptide(L)'
;MPSFSKIVRTNQNGNYQSHVLQNLPSLLSISANHSQQNSVQLCQRVIKVLAPVEPTSPTAPLSQGTLVTNSNHFGFVSKTKPDSPTPIQISWWSSGTEKIFSTFWYSIEDLRVLKIHPLPLFIPQKTFLTIPAGTLVITENGELLQWAETVFWLKEINADAYHLLNQSQEWLFPLENFPGIPVACVNELPSKAVFEAAKRLNFHQLKILVSLWLSLNSPPEILEQLHNNPEIEPHLRTQFNRSEYLEGKDYLQTDLQAAWKAAFSSHLEERKSSIGMFGFKISDRTVQSIPKTVNRAHNNHHFSYDYRFGIVIELEPRSEKPVWIQWEDEESTYNYSLLELQENFISPIVLVKLSDQVGYEISSDRQFYQALVGFASKAVAHSWWRRITKELGHLSDLKPNYHPEIQHLKNQMKAKYFYLAKFPRQKTLNARLRHLQTVAKWDLTKHFDK
;
A
#
# COMPACT_ATOMS: atom_id res chain seq x y z
N MET A 1 -9.38 55.49 8.60
CA MET A 1 -8.33 56.54 8.55
C MET A 1 -7.92 56.86 9.97
N PRO A 2 -6.63 57.02 10.31
CA PRO A 2 -5.55 57.72 9.60
C PRO A 2 -4.52 56.74 9.00
N SER A 3 -3.85 56.93 7.85
CA SER A 3 -3.07 58.04 7.28
C SER A 3 -1.78 58.35 8.02
N PHE A 4 -0.66 57.80 7.54
CA PHE A 4 0.62 58.51 7.56
C PHE A 4 1.39 58.33 6.25
N SER A 5 1.89 59.48 5.81
CA SER A 5 2.46 59.81 4.52
C SER A 5 3.99 59.75 4.57
N LYS A 6 4.56 59.24 3.46
CA LYS A 6 5.56 59.91 2.58
C LYS A 6 7.06 60.03 2.95
N ILE A 7 7.84 59.67 1.89
CA ILE A 7 9.12 60.23 1.37
C ILE A 7 10.38 59.70 2.08
N VAL A 8 11.40 59.13 1.41
CA VAL A 8 12.38 59.77 0.50
C VAL A 8 12.88 58.81 -0.63
N ARG A 9 13.11 59.41 -1.80
CA ARG A 9 13.67 58.88 -3.06
C ARG A 9 15.19 58.71 -3.01
N THR A 10 15.73 57.79 -3.81
CA THR A 10 16.87 58.07 -4.72
C THR A 10 16.82 57.17 -5.97
N ASN A 11 16.71 57.84 -7.12
CA ASN A 11 17.19 57.54 -8.48
C ASN A 11 18.37 56.53 -8.57
N GLN A 12 18.58 55.73 -9.62
CA GLN A 12 18.72 56.13 -11.04
C GLN A 12 18.83 54.89 -11.97
N ASN A 13 18.22 54.99 -13.16
CA ASN A 13 18.59 54.44 -14.48
C ASN A 13 18.72 52.92 -14.72
N GLY A 14 17.80 52.42 -15.55
CA GLY A 14 17.94 51.20 -16.34
C GLY A 14 16.74 51.05 -17.27
N ASN A 15 16.74 51.81 -18.38
CA ASN A 15 15.73 51.71 -19.44
C ASN A 15 15.69 50.27 -20.00
N TYR A 16 14.61 49.55 -19.75
CA TYR A 16 14.10 48.55 -20.68
C TYR A 16 12.62 48.85 -20.89
N GLN A 17 12.31 49.28 -22.12
CA GLN A 17 10.95 49.52 -22.59
C GLN A 17 10.15 48.23 -22.45
N SER A 18 9.22 48.21 -21.52
CA SER A 18 8.11 47.26 -21.51
C SER A 18 7.20 47.61 -22.68
N HIS A 19 7.30 46.90 -23.80
CA HIS A 19 6.19 46.78 -24.72
C HIS A 19 5.13 45.90 -24.06
N VAL A 20 4.35 46.52 -23.17
CA VAL A 20 3.06 45.99 -22.75
C VAL A 20 2.23 45.88 -24.03
N LEU A 21 1.87 44.66 -24.42
CA LEU A 21 0.83 44.38 -25.40
C LEU A 21 -0.50 44.92 -24.84
N GLN A 22 -0.68 46.23 -24.95
CA GLN A 22 -1.97 46.91 -24.83
C GLN A 22 -2.75 46.55 -26.09
N ASN A 23 -3.48 45.43 -26.03
CA ASN A 23 -4.67 45.07 -26.79
C ASN A 23 -4.77 43.53 -26.83
N LEU A 24 -5.18 42.92 -25.72
CA LEU A 24 -5.87 41.63 -25.76
C LEU A 24 -7.33 41.94 -26.09
N PRO A 25 -7.84 41.66 -27.31
CA PRO A 25 -9.27 41.69 -27.55
C PRO A 25 -9.91 40.66 -26.61
N SER A 26 -11.04 41.03 -26.03
CA SER A 26 -11.90 40.20 -25.19
C SER A 26 -12.23 38.86 -25.86
N LEU A 27 -11.40 37.83 -25.59
CA LEU A 27 -11.52 36.45 -26.09
C LEU A 27 -12.47 35.59 -25.24
N LEU A 28 -13.13 36.16 -24.24
CA LEU A 28 -13.99 35.45 -23.27
C LEU A 28 -15.44 35.91 -23.36
N SER A 29 -16.06 35.76 -24.52
CA SER A 29 -17.52 35.73 -24.65
C SER A 29 -17.95 34.45 -25.33
N ILE A 30 -17.74 33.32 -24.65
CA ILE A 30 -18.38 32.05 -25.01
C ILE A 30 -19.72 32.03 -24.28
N SER A 31 -20.72 32.68 -24.88
CA SER A 31 -22.12 32.46 -24.51
C SER A 31 -22.55 31.11 -25.05
N ALA A 32 -22.93 30.20 -24.17
CA ALA A 32 -23.61 28.97 -24.52
C ALA A 32 -24.97 29.30 -25.16
N ASN A 33 -25.03 29.27 -26.48
CA ASN A 33 -26.25 29.11 -27.26
C ASN A 33 -25.90 28.30 -28.50
N HIS A 34 -26.19 27.01 -28.45
CA HIS A 34 -26.15 26.14 -29.62
C HIS A 34 -27.31 26.52 -30.55
N SER A 35 -27.02 27.33 -31.56
CA SER A 35 -27.76 27.32 -32.82
C SER A 35 -26.84 26.78 -33.90
N GLN A 36 -27.22 25.62 -34.46
CA GLN A 36 -26.58 25.02 -35.61
C GLN A 36 -26.71 25.95 -36.82
N GLN A 37 -25.61 26.60 -37.19
CA GLN A 37 -25.37 27.06 -38.55
C GLN A 37 -24.01 26.51 -38.99
N ASN A 38 -24.06 25.61 -39.97
CA ASN A 38 -22.90 25.10 -40.69
C ASN A 38 -22.22 26.26 -41.44
N SER A 39 -21.33 26.99 -40.77
CA SER A 39 -20.29 27.75 -41.47
C SER A 39 -19.17 26.77 -41.80
N VAL A 40 -18.87 26.61 -43.09
CA VAL A 40 -17.70 25.87 -43.57
C VAL A 40 -16.47 26.46 -42.88
N GLN A 41 -15.94 25.77 -41.86
CA GLN A 41 -14.67 26.13 -41.24
C GLN A 41 -13.57 25.82 -42.25
N LEU A 42 -13.03 26.87 -42.87
CA LEU A 42 -11.84 26.80 -43.69
C LEU A 42 -10.66 26.43 -42.79
N CYS A 43 -10.32 25.14 -42.76
CA CYS A 43 -9.10 24.64 -42.15
C CYS A 43 -7.94 24.89 -43.12
N GLN A 44 -6.94 25.67 -42.69
CA GLN A 44 -5.76 25.95 -43.52
C GLN A 44 -4.59 25.07 -43.07
N ARG A 45 -4.15 24.18 -43.97
CA ARG A 45 -3.06 23.24 -43.70
C ARG A 45 -1.73 23.78 -44.21
N VAL A 46 -0.74 23.80 -43.34
CA VAL A 46 0.66 24.09 -43.69
C VAL A 46 1.35 22.78 -44.05
N ILE A 47 1.89 22.68 -45.26
CA ILE A 47 2.64 21.51 -45.71
C ILE A 47 4.11 21.61 -45.28
N LYS A 48 4.68 22.82 -45.27
CA LYS A 48 6.10 23.00 -44.99
C LYS A 48 6.41 24.36 -44.39
N VAL A 49 7.31 24.38 -43.41
CA VAL A 49 7.94 25.58 -42.86
C VAL A 49 9.31 25.74 -43.53
N LEU A 50 9.53 26.86 -44.22
CA LEU A 50 10.73 27.07 -45.06
C LEU A 50 11.89 27.71 -44.32
N ALA A 51 11.59 28.63 -43.40
CA ALA A 51 12.57 29.37 -42.61
C ALA A 51 12.00 29.61 -41.21
N PRO A 52 12.11 28.64 -40.30
CA PRO A 52 11.76 28.87 -38.90
C PRO A 52 12.74 29.87 -38.29
N VAL A 53 12.24 30.83 -37.52
CA VAL A 53 13.10 31.67 -36.66
C VAL A 53 13.45 30.83 -35.44
N GLU A 54 14.60 30.15 -35.48
CA GLU A 54 14.98 29.18 -34.46
C GLU A 54 15.32 29.84 -33.10
N PRO A 55 14.67 29.45 -31.99
CA PRO A 55 15.37 29.29 -30.73
C PRO A 55 16.24 28.02 -30.80
N THR A 56 17.51 28.17 -30.44
CA THR A 56 18.58 27.19 -30.62
C THR A 56 18.21 25.82 -30.03
N SER A 57 18.10 24.80 -30.88
CA SER A 57 17.97 23.40 -30.43
C SER A 57 19.36 22.79 -30.23
N PRO A 58 19.60 22.10 -29.11
CA PRO A 58 20.46 20.91 -29.21
C PRO A 58 20.10 19.76 -28.24
N THR A 59 19.93 18.57 -28.81
CA THR A 59 20.57 17.26 -28.52
C THR A 59 20.86 16.75 -27.08
N ALA A 60 20.35 17.36 -26.00
CA ALA A 60 20.47 16.82 -24.63
C ALA A 60 19.12 16.84 -23.89
N PRO A 61 18.86 15.93 -22.92
CA PRO A 61 17.53 15.79 -22.29
C PRO A 61 17.04 17.03 -21.54
N LEU A 62 17.95 17.94 -21.19
CA LEU A 62 17.64 19.28 -20.69
C LEU A 62 18.68 20.26 -21.27
N SER A 63 18.26 21.14 -22.18
CA SER A 63 19.10 22.18 -22.77
C SER A 63 19.03 23.47 -21.95
N GLN A 64 20.02 24.35 -22.11
CA GLN A 64 19.96 25.69 -21.54
C GLN A 64 18.68 26.40 -22.01
N GLY A 65 17.94 26.98 -21.07
CA GLY A 65 16.62 27.59 -21.30
C GLY A 65 15.44 26.65 -21.05
N THR A 66 15.64 25.35 -20.85
CA THR A 66 14.54 24.41 -20.57
C THR A 66 13.85 24.76 -19.25
N LEU A 67 12.53 24.93 -19.26
CA LEU A 67 11.73 25.08 -18.05
C LEU A 67 11.56 23.73 -17.35
N VAL A 68 11.73 23.72 -16.04
CA VAL A 68 11.73 22.51 -15.21
C VAL A 68 10.86 22.70 -13.97
N THR A 69 10.32 21.60 -13.46
CA THR A 69 9.57 21.59 -12.19
C THR A 69 9.93 20.37 -11.36
N ASN A 70 9.83 20.52 -10.03
CA ASN A 70 9.93 19.42 -9.07
C ASN A 70 8.63 19.25 -8.25
N SER A 71 7.48 19.61 -8.84
CA SER A 71 6.13 19.72 -8.24
C SER A 71 5.92 20.87 -7.25
N ASN A 72 6.96 21.32 -6.54
CA ASN A 72 6.85 22.39 -5.55
C ASN A 72 7.37 23.74 -6.06
N HIS A 73 8.34 23.72 -6.97
CA HIS A 73 9.00 24.90 -7.51
C HIS A 73 9.10 24.81 -9.03
N PHE A 74 9.14 25.98 -9.65
CA PHE A 74 9.37 26.16 -11.08
C PHE A 74 10.71 26.84 -11.28
N GLY A 75 11.42 26.45 -12.32
CA GLY A 75 12.71 27.03 -12.65
C GLY A 75 13.06 26.83 -14.12
N PHE A 76 14.26 27.25 -14.48
CA PHE A 76 14.81 27.04 -15.79
C PHE A 76 16.28 26.61 -15.71
N VAL A 77 16.71 25.85 -16.70
CA VAL A 77 18.11 25.45 -16.85
C VAL A 77 18.90 26.68 -17.29
N SER A 78 19.68 27.24 -16.37
CA SER A 78 20.44 28.46 -16.60
C SER A 78 21.73 28.22 -17.38
N LYS A 79 22.39 27.07 -17.14
CA LYS A 79 23.63 26.65 -17.83
C LYS A 79 23.73 25.13 -17.91
N THR A 80 24.44 24.64 -18.92
CA THR A 80 24.83 23.23 -19.06
C THR A 80 26.36 23.12 -19.20
N LYS A 81 26.94 22.08 -18.60
CA LYS A 81 28.36 21.73 -18.68
C LYS A 81 28.47 20.20 -18.86
N PRO A 82 28.52 19.70 -20.10
CA PRO A 82 28.44 18.28 -20.40
C PRO A 82 29.48 17.42 -19.67
N ASP A 83 30.71 17.93 -19.52
CA ASP A 83 31.85 17.20 -18.98
C ASP A 83 31.98 17.29 -17.44
N SER A 84 30.92 17.69 -16.74
CA SER A 84 30.90 17.88 -15.29
C SER A 84 30.12 16.77 -14.57
N PRO A 85 30.53 16.32 -13.37
CA PRO A 85 29.75 15.38 -12.56
C PRO A 85 28.37 15.94 -12.18
N THR A 86 28.22 17.26 -12.15
CA THR A 86 26.95 17.98 -12.06
C THR A 86 26.76 18.81 -13.32
N PRO A 87 26.19 18.25 -14.40
CA PRO A 87 26.22 18.89 -15.70
C PRO A 87 25.16 19.98 -15.90
N ILE A 88 24.17 20.11 -15.01
CA ILE A 88 22.98 20.95 -15.25
C ILE A 88 22.82 21.97 -14.12
N GLN A 89 22.79 23.27 -14.45
CA GLN A 89 22.50 24.33 -13.49
C GLN A 89 21.05 24.80 -13.62
N ILE A 90 20.27 24.75 -12.56
CA ILE A 90 18.87 25.22 -12.55
C ILE A 90 18.74 26.43 -11.65
N SER A 91 18.09 27.48 -12.17
CA SER A 91 17.65 28.65 -11.41
C SER A 91 16.16 28.53 -11.10
N TRP A 92 15.80 28.58 -9.82
CA TRP A 92 14.43 28.40 -9.33
C TRP A 92 13.77 29.73 -8.97
N TRP A 93 12.51 29.90 -9.35
CA TRP A 93 11.71 31.08 -9.05
C TRP A 93 11.01 31.00 -7.70
N SER A 94 10.94 32.15 -7.02
CA SER A 94 10.20 32.28 -5.77
C SER A 94 8.72 32.18 -6.10
N SER A 95 7.98 31.37 -5.34
CA SER A 95 6.56 31.13 -5.58
C SER A 95 5.79 32.44 -5.78
N GLY A 96 5.05 32.54 -6.89
CA GLY A 96 4.22 33.71 -7.23
C GLY A 96 4.97 34.96 -7.69
N THR A 97 6.28 34.88 -7.98
CA THR A 97 7.05 36.02 -8.50
C THR A 97 8.04 35.58 -9.58
N GLU A 98 8.50 36.53 -10.39
CA GLU A 98 9.55 36.30 -11.40
C GLU A 98 10.98 36.31 -10.79
N LYS A 99 11.12 36.42 -9.46
CA LYS A 99 12.42 36.53 -8.80
C LYS A 99 13.04 35.15 -8.56
N ILE A 100 14.29 34.97 -8.96
CA ILE A 100 15.06 33.75 -8.69
C ILE A 100 15.43 33.72 -7.19
N PHE A 101 15.05 32.66 -6.48
CA PHE A 101 15.44 32.48 -5.06
C PHE A 101 16.69 31.63 -4.88
N SER A 102 16.96 30.72 -5.82
CA SER A 102 18.12 29.84 -5.73
C SER A 102 18.61 29.36 -7.08
N THR A 103 19.90 29.07 -7.16
CA THR A 103 20.52 28.48 -8.35
C THR A 103 21.48 27.39 -7.91
N PHE A 104 21.29 26.16 -8.41
CA PHE A 104 22.09 24.99 -8.02
C PHE A 104 22.52 24.16 -9.23
N TRP A 105 23.66 23.47 -9.10
CA TRP A 105 24.11 22.46 -10.05
C TRP A 105 23.63 21.09 -9.63
N TYR A 106 23.17 20.29 -10.59
CA TYR A 106 22.56 18.98 -10.42
C TYR A 106 23.32 17.94 -11.23
N SER A 107 23.52 16.75 -10.64
CA SER A 107 23.85 15.53 -11.37
C SER A 107 22.61 14.95 -12.05
N ILE A 108 22.80 14.02 -13.00
CA ILE A 108 21.69 13.32 -13.64
C ILE A 108 20.87 12.51 -12.62
N GLU A 109 21.53 11.94 -11.61
CA GLU A 109 20.86 11.17 -10.56
C GLU A 109 20.03 12.09 -9.65
N ASP A 110 20.53 13.29 -9.33
CA ASP A 110 19.77 14.28 -8.53
C ASP A 110 18.48 14.68 -9.22
N LEU A 111 18.50 14.87 -10.54
CA LEU A 111 17.30 15.18 -11.31
C LEU A 111 16.23 14.08 -11.16
N ARG A 112 16.66 12.82 -11.14
CA ARG A 112 15.76 11.67 -10.96
C ARG A 112 15.19 11.58 -9.55
N VAL A 113 16.06 11.67 -8.53
CA VAL A 113 15.68 11.54 -7.12
C VAL A 113 14.77 12.70 -6.69
N LEU A 114 15.09 13.92 -7.11
CA LEU A 114 14.32 15.12 -6.80
C LEU A 114 13.10 15.32 -7.70
N LYS A 115 12.81 14.35 -8.58
CA LYS A 115 11.69 14.38 -9.53
C LYS A 115 11.68 15.67 -10.36
N ILE A 116 12.85 16.15 -10.76
CA ILE A 116 13.00 17.31 -11.62
C ILE A 116 12.78 16.85 -13.05
N HIS A 117 11.70 17.32 -13.67
CA HIS A 117 11.38 16.98 -15.05
C HIS A 117 11.10 18.25 -15.86
N PRO A 118 11.31 18.22 -17.18
CA PRO A 118 10.93 19.33 -18.05
C PRO A 118 9.43 19.59 -17.91
N LEU A 119 9.06 20.87 -17.91
CA LEU A 119 7.67 21.27 -17.93
C LEU A 119 7.13 20.99 -19.33
N PRO A 120 6.04 20.21 -19.48
CA PRO A 120 5.41 20.04 -20.79
C PRO A 120 4.86 21.39 -21.24
N LEU A 121 5.50 21.99 -22.25
CA LEU A 121 5.18 23.35 -22.69
C LEU A 121 3.98 23.43 -23.65
N PHE A 122 3.65 22.34 -24.34
CA PHE A 122 2.55 22.26 -25.30
C PHE A 122 1.47 21.30 -24.80
N ILE A 123 0.69 21.75 -23.82
CA ILE A 123 -0.47 21.00 -23.33
C ILE A 123 -1.71 21.42 -24.14
N PRO A 124 -2.38 20.48 -24.85
CA PRO A 124 -3.62 20.76 -25.57
C PRO A 124 -4.67 21.42 -24.69
N GLN A 125 -5.44 22.33 -25.26
CA GLN A 125 -6.51 23.10 -24.63
C GLN A 125 -6.06 24.03 -23.48
N LYS A 126 -4.79 24.00 -23.10
CA LYS A 126 -4.25 24.83 -22.02
C LYS A 126 -3.19 25.82 -22.47
N THR A 127 -2.57 25.62 -23.62
CA THR A 127 -1.41 26.42 -24.06
C THR A 127 -1.81 27.45 -25.10
N PHE A 128 -1.40 28.70 -24.89
CA PHE A 128 -1.32 29.71 -25.93
C PHE A 128 0.11 29.80 -26.43
N LEU A 129 0.28 29.84 -27.74
CA LEU A 129 1.58 29.92 -28.40
C LEU A 129 1.57 30.98 -29.50
N THR A 130 2.72 31.53 -29.83
CA THR A 130 2.91 32.48 -30.92
C THR A 130 3.80 31.90 -31.99
N ILE A 131 3.54 32.24 -33.24
CA ILE A 131 4.47 32.00 -34.33
C ILE A 131 5.29 33.28 -34.56
N PRO A 132 6.64 33.22 -34.54
CA PRO A 132 7.50 34.37 -34.73
C PRO A 132 7.20 35.12 -36.03
N ALA A 133 7.23 36.45 -35.96
CA ALA A 133 7.15 37.30 -37.15
C ALA A 133 8.29 36.98 -38.13
N GLY A 134 7.98 36.91 -39.41
CA GLY A 134 8.93 36.60 -40.47
C GLY A 134 9.04 35.12 -40.82
N THR A 135 8.36 34.23 -40.10
CA THR A 135 8.31 32.79 -40.42
C THR A 135 7.64 32.58 -41.78
N LEU A 136 8.33 31.90 -42.70
CA LEU A 136 7.81 31.58 -44.04
C LEU A 136 7.23 30.16 -44.08
N VAL A 137 5.98 30.04 -44.52
CA VAL A 137 5.27 28.75 -44.62
C VAL A 137 4.61 28.56 -45.99
N ILE A 138 4.49 27.30 -46.42
CA ILE A 138 3.75 26.91 -47.63
C ILE A 138 2.47 26.19 -47.21
N THR A 139 1.32 26.68 -47.70
CA THR A 139 0.02 26.03 -47.49
C THR A 139 -0.22 24.87 -48.47
N GLU A 140 -1.24 24.05 -48.20
CA GLU A 140 -1.66 22.95 -49.09
C GLU A 140 -2.10 23.42 -50.49
N ASN A 141 -2.51 24.68 -50.61
CA ASN A 141 -2.86 25.30 -51.88
C ASN A 141 -1.64 25.85 -52.65
N GLY A 142 -0.42 25.68 -52.12
CA GLY A 142 0.82 26.17 -52.72
C GLY A 142 1.10 27.66 -52.47
N GLU A 143 0.34 28.31 -51.58
CA GLU A 143 0.54 29.72 -51.24
C GLU A 143 1.71 29.88 -50.27
N LEU A 144 2.57 30.85 -50.54
CA LEU A 144 3.69 31.22 -49.67
C LEU A 144 3.26 32.36 -48.75
N LEU A 145 3.17 32.09 -47.45
CA LEU A 145 2.77 33.07 -46.45
C LEU A 145 3.94 33.43 -45.55
N GLN A 146 4.13 34.72 -45.30
CA GLN A 146 5.00 35.22 -44.26
C GLN A 146 4.15 35.58 -43.04
N TRP A 147 4.47 34.98 -41.90
CA TRP A 147 3.70 35.16 -40.68
C TRP A 147 4.01 36.50 -40.01
N ALA A 148 2.98 37.17 -39.52
CA ALA A 148 3.10 38.24 -38.52
C ALA A 148 2.99 37.62 -37.12
N GLU A 149 3.57 38.25 -36.10
CA GLU A 149 3.48 37.75 -34.72
C GLU A 149 2.01 37.58 -34.30
N THR A 150 1.56 36.33 -34.19
CA THR A 150 0.15 35.98 -34.01
C THR A 150 0.03 34.94 -32.91
N VAL A 151 -0.92 35.15 -31.99
CA VAL A 151 -1.22 34.23 -30.89
C VAL A 151 -2.22 33.18 -31.35
N PHE A 152 -1.93 31.92 -31.04
CA PHE A 152 -2.76 30.75 -31.27
C PHE A 152 -3.08 30.07 -29.95
N TRP A 153 -4.27 29.49 -29.87
CA TRP A 153 -4.62 28.51 -28.86
C TRP A 153 -4.31 27.11 -29.40
N LEU A 154 -3.55 26.32 -28.65
CA LEU A 154 -3.27 24.93 -29.00
C LEU A 154 -4.49 24.07 -28.67
N LYS A 155 -5.22 23.65 -29.70
CA LYS A 155 -6.46 22.86 -29.57
C LYS A 155 -6.16 21.39 -29.28
N GLU A 156 -5.28 20.80 -30.09
CA GLU A 156 -4.96 19.36 -30.08
C GLU A 156 -3.55 19.12 -30.64
N ILE A 157 -2.92 18.03 -30.23
CA ILE A 157 -1.71 17.49 -30.86
C ILE A 157 -2.03 16.06 -31.29
N ASN A 158 -1.95 15.81 -32.59
CA ASN A 158 -2.15 14.48 -33.18
C ASN A 158 -0.82 13.93 -33.69
N ALA A 159 -0.81 12.66 -34.12
CA ALA A 159 0.40 11.96 -34.57
C ALA A 159 1.13 12.65 -35.73
N ASP A 160 0.44 13.51 -36.49
CA ASP A 160 0.95 14.14 -37.70
C ASP A 160 1.04 15.68 -37.64
N ALA A 161 0.38 16.34 -36.66
CA ALA A 161 0.25 17.81 -36.67
C ALA A 161 -0.10 18.44 -35.30
N TYR A 162 0.25 19.73 -35.18
CA TYR A 162 -0.26 20.66 -34.17
C TYR A 162 -1.52 21.36 -34.69
N HIS A 163 -2.63 21.23 -33.96
CA HIS A 163 -3.88 21.94 -34.25
C HIS A 163 -3.93 23.26 -33.50
N LEU A 164 -3.87 24.35 -34.25
CA LEU A 164 -3.86 25.71 -33.72
C LEU A 164 -5.16 26.42 -34.08
N LEU A 165 -5.71 27.16 -33.12
CA LEU A 165 -6.87 28.02 -33.32
C LEU A 165 -6.47 29.48 -33.16
N ASN A 166 -6.82 30.31 -34.13
CA ASN A 166 -6.78 31.76 -34.00
C ASN A 166 -8.17 32.30 -34.31
N GLN A 167 -8.85 32.85 -33.30
CA GLN A 167 -10.24 33.29 -33.37
C GLN A 167 -11.17 32.17 -33.87
N SER A 168 -11.49 32.19 -35.17
CA SER A 168 -12.40 31.24 -35.85
C SER A 168 -11.71 30.38 -36.90
N GLN A 169 -10.39 30.55 -37.10
CA GLN A 169 -9.60 29.86 -38.11
C GLN A 169 -8.80 28.73 -37.47
N GLU A 170 -8.94 27.53 -38.04
CA GLU A 170 -8.17 26.36 -37.65
C GLU A 170 -6.98 26.18 -38.59
N TRP A 171 -5.81 25.98 -37.98
CA TRP A 171 -4.55 25.86 -38.66
C TRP A 171 -3.88 24.56 -38.26
N LEU A 172 -3.38 23.83 -39.26
CA LEU A 172 -2.64 22.58 -39.06
C LEU A 172 -1.19 22.81 -39.41
N PHE A 173 -0.32 22.69 -38.41
CA PHE A 173 1.12 22.76 -38.60
C PHE A 173 1.76 21.38 -38.51
N PRO A 174 2.72 21.05 -39.39
CA PRO A 174 3.45 19.80 -39.29
C PRO A 174 4.23 19.73 -37.98
N LEU A 175 4.43 18.53 -37.46
CA LEU A 175 5.26 18.32 -36.26
C LEU A 175 6.73 18.72 -36.52
N GLU A 176 7.22 18.45 -37.73
CA GLU A 176 8.59 18.79 -38.12
C GLU A 176 8.77 20.31 -38.27
N ASN A 177 9.83 20.83 -37.64
CA ASN A 177 10.19 22.25 -37.68
C ASN A 177 9.07 23.21 -37.24
N PHE A 178 8.24 22.77 -36.29
CA PHE A 178 7.15 23.58 -35.76
C PHE A 178 7.70 24.89 -35.12
N PRO A 179 7.31 26.08 -35.59
CA PRO A 179 7.90 27.35 -35.17
C PRO A 179 7.23 27.93 -33.92
N GLY A 180 6.26 27.24 -33.30
CA GLY A 180 5.46 27.79 -32.21
C GLY A 180 6.27 27.99 -30.92
N ILE A 181 6.12 29.16 -30.30
CA ILE A 181 6.70 29.51 -29.01
C ILE A 181 5.57 29.63 -27.98
N PRO A 182 5.54 28.84 -26.89
CA PRO A 182 4.51 28.92 -25.86
C PRO A 182 4.64 30.25 -25.10
N VAL A 183 3.54 31.01 -24.99
CA VAL A 183 3.53 32.35 -24.38
C VAL A 183 2.72 32.39 -23.09
N ALA A 184 1.67 31.59 -22.97
CA ALA A 184 0.87 31.48 -21.76
C ALA A 184 0.26 30.10 -21.59
N CYS A 185 0.00 29.69 -20.36
CA CYS A 185 -0.71 28.46 -20.03
C CYS A 185 -1.87 28.76 -19.09
N VAL A 186 -3.04 28.19 -19.37
CA VAL A 186 -4.22 28.26 -18.51
C VAL A 186 -4.03 27.26 -17.37
N ASN A 187 -3.69 27.78 -16.19
CA ASN A 187 -3.79 27.04 -14.95
C ASN A 187 -5.24 27.15 -14.44
N GLU A 188 -6.07 26.15 -14.76
CA GLU A 188 -7.37 26.02 -14.11
C GLU A 188 -7.15 25.69 -12.63
N LEU A 189 -7.56 26.60 -11.74
CA LEU A 189 -7.74 26.28 -10.34
C LEU A 189 -8.78 25.14 -10.25
N PRO A 190 -8.54 24.09 -9.44
CA PRO A 190 -9.53 23.02 -9.28
C PRO A 190 -10.87 23.64 -8.90
N SER A 191 -11.93 23.20 -9.60
CA SER A 191 -13.26 23.79 -9.42
C SER A 191 -13.68 23.74 -7.95
N LYS A 192 -14.49 24.71 -7.51
CA LYS A 192 -15.00 24.79 -6.13
C LYS A 192 -15.60 23.46 -5.66
N ALA A 193 -16.24 22.71 -6.56
CA ALA A 193 -16.77 21.37 -6.31
C ALA A 193 -15.69 20.33 -5.96
N VAL A 194 -14.52 20.36 -6.61
CA VAL A 194 -13.38 19.48 -6.30
C VAL A 194 -12.77 19.85 -4.94
N PHE A 195 -12.70 21.14 -4.63
CA PHE A 195 -12.21 21.61 -3.33
C PHE A 195 -13.16 21.29 -2.18
N GLU A 196 -14.47 21.40 -2.40
CA GLU A 196 -15.50 21.00 -1.45
C GLU A 196 -15.56 19.47 -1.28
N ALA A 197 -15.36 18.70 -2.36
CA ALA A 197 -15.24 17.24 -2.26
C ALA A 197 -14.00 16.81 -1.47
N ALA A 198 -12.88 17.52 -1.57
CA ALA A 198 -11.66 17.24 -0.80
C ALA A 198 -11.78 17.58 0.71
N LYS A 199 -12.73 18.45 1.09
CA LYS A 199 -13.04 18.71 2.51
C LYS A 199 -13.83 17.58 3.18
N ARG A 200 -14.53 16.76 2.39
CA ARG A 200 -15.32 15.63 2.90
C ARG A 200 -14.40 14.47 3.23
N LEU A 201 -14.76 13.70 4.25
CA LEU A 201 -14.08 12.45 4.52
C LEU A 201 -14.35 11.48 3.38
N ASN A 202 -13.29 11.03 2.73
CA ASN A 202 -13.37 10.02 1.68
C ASN A 202 -13.44 8.61 2.27
N PHE A 203 -13.77 7.63 1.44
CA PHE A 203 -13.82 6.21 1.81
C PHE A 203 -12.59 5.73 2.59
N HIS A 204 -11.37 6.09 2.17
CA HIS A 204 -10.15 5.62 2.81
C HIS A 204 -9.97 6.20 4.22
N GLN A 205 -10.25 7.48 4.39
CA GLN A 205 -10.21 8.13 5.70
C GLN A 205 -11.26 7.54 6.64
N LEU A 206 -12.49 7.34 6.15
CA LEU A 206 -13.56 6.68 6.91
C LEU A 206 -13.16 5.25 7.32
N LYS A 207 -12.57 4.48 6.41
CA LYS A 207 -12.11 3.11 6.71
C LYS A 207 -11.09 3.11 7.85
N ILE A 208 -10.12 4.03 7.82
CA ILE A 208 -9.10 4.15 8.88
C ILE A 208 -9.75 4.49 10.22
N LEU A 209 -10.67 5.46 10.24
CA LEU A 209 -11.39 5.86 11.46
C LEU A 209 -12.22 4.71 12.03
N VAL A 210 -12.96 3.99 11.19
CA VAL A 210 -13.72 2.81 11.62
C VAL A 210 -12.79 1.73 12.19
N SER A 211 -11.71 1.40 11.49
CA SER A 211 -10.74 0.39 11.95
C SER A 211 -10.14 0.76 13.31
N LEU A 212 -9.74 2.03 13.48
CA LEU A 212 -9.19 2.51 14.74
C LEU A 212 -10.25 2.45 15.86
N TRP A 213 -11.47 2.90 15.59
CA TRP A 213 -12.55 2.84 16.58
C TRP A 213 -12.89 1.41 16.98
N LEU A 214 -12.98 0.49 16.01
CA LEU A 214 -13.22 -0.93 16.28
C LEU A 214 -12.09 -1.53 17.13
N SER A 215 -10.82 -1.20 16.86
CA SER A 215 -9.70 -1.72 17.65
C SER A 215 -9.76 -1.32 19.13
N LEU A 216 -10.32 -0.14 19.44
CA LEU A 216 -10.41 0.42 20.79
C LEU A 216 -11.68 0.00 21.53
N ASN A 217 -12.81 -0.10 20.82
CA ASN A 217 -14.13 -0.25 21.44
C ASN A 217 -14.74 -1.64 21.21
N SER A 218 -14.17 -2.47 20.33
CA SER A 218 -14.72 -3.82 20.12
C SER A 218 -14.42 -4.72 21.33
N PRO A 219 -15.41 -5.50 21.77
CA PRO A 219 -15.19 -6.48 22.83
C PRO A 219 -14.19 -7.54 22.38
N PRO A 220 -13.36 -8.08 23.29
CA PRO A 220 -12.36 -9.09 22.95
C PRO A 220 -13.01 -10.37 22.38
N GLU A 221 -14.20 -10.73 22.88
CA GLU A 221 -14.96 -11.93 22.52
C GLU A 221 -15.99 -11.65 21.40
N ILE A 222 -15.75 -10.65 20.54
CA ILE A 222 -16.70 -10.23 19.51
C ILE A 222 -17.20 -11.37 18.61
N LEU A 223 -16.37 -12.39 18.35
CA LEU A 223 -16.75 -13.54 17.52
C LEU A 223 -17.82 -14.42 18.18
N GLU A 224 -17.68 -14.71 19.47
CA GLU A 224 -18.66 -15.48 20.25
C GLU A 224 -19.94 -14.68 20.47
N GLN A 225 -19.78 -13.38 20.72
CA GLN A 225 -20.91 -12.48 20.86
C GLN A 225 -21.72 -12.37 19.56
N LEU A 226 -21.06 -12.29 18.39
CA LEU A 226 -21.73 -12.29 17.08
C LEU A 226 -22.48 -13.60 16.80
N HIS A 227 -21.96 -14.73 17.28
CA HIS A 227 -22.63 -16.03 17.16
C HIS A 227 -23.91 -16.08 17.99
N ASN A 228 -23.85 -15.54 19.23
CA ASN A 228 -25.00 -15.54 20.13
C ASN A 228 -26.03 -14.45 19.80
N ASN A 229 -25.59 -13.31 19.25
CA ASN A 229 -26.44 -12.18 18.94
C ASN A 229 -25.99 -11.43 17.67
N PRO A 230 -26.72 -11.57 16.55
CA PRO A 230 -26.39 -10.87 15.30
C PRO A 230 -26.60 -9.35 15.36
N GLU A 231 -27.34 -8.83 16.35
CA GLU A 231 -27.62 -7.39 16.52
C GLU A 231 -26.41 -6.58 17.03
N ILE A 232 -25.29 -7.25 17.31
CA ILE A 232 -24.09 -6.58 17.80
C ILE A 232 -23.41 -5.73 16.73
N GLU A 233 -23.40 -6.17 15.47
CA GLU A 233 -22.88 -5.35 14.36
C GLU A 233 -23.66 -4.02 14.22
N PRO A 234 -25.01 -4.01 14.09
CA PRO A 234 -25.74 -2.75 13.99
C PRO A 234 -25.63 -1.91 15.27
N HIS A 235 -25.49 -2.53 16.45
CA HIS A 235 -25.26 -1.79 17.70
C HIS A 235 -23.91 -1.06 17.68
N LEU A 236 -22.81 -1.75 17.37
CA LEU A 236 -21.47 -1.16 17.24
C LEU A 236 -21.44 -0.07 16.17
N ARG A 237 -22.14 -0.28 15.04
CA ARG A 237 -22.26 0.74 13.99
C ARG A 237 -22.98 1.99 14.49
N THR A 238 -24.04 1.83 15.27
CA THR A 238 -24.78 2.94 15.86
C THR A 238 -23.93 3.71 16.86
N GLN A 239 -23.13 3.02 17.66
CA GLN A 239 -22.17 3.65 18.57
C GLN A 239 -21.09 4.44 17.80
N PHE A 240 -20.52 3.87 16.75
CA PHE A 240 -19.55 4.57 15.90
C PHE A 240 -20.15 5.82 15.25
N ASN A 241 -21.39 5.73 14.75
CA ASN A 241 -22.10 6.87 14.16
C ASN A 241 -22.31 8.03 15.15
N ARG A 242 -22.33 7.75 16.46
CA ARG A 242 -22.48 8.73 17.54
C ARG A 242 -21.14 9.15 18.15
N SER A 243 -20.03 8.65 17.63
CA SER A 243 -18.70 8.92 18.19
C SER A 243 -18.17 10.28 17.75
N GLU A 244 -17.27 10.84 18.56
CA GLU A 244 -16.55 12.09 18.30
C GLU A 244 -15.78 12.07 16.96
N TYR A 245 -15.46 10.87 16.44
CA TYR A 245 -14.74 10.69 15.18
C TYR A 245 -15.55 11.12 13.94
N LEU A 246 -16.88 11.13 14.03
CA LEU A 246 -17.77 11.58 12.95
C LEU A 246 -18.47 12.91 13.26
N GLU A 247 -18.41 13.39 14.50
CA GLU A 247 -19.09 14.61 14.91
C GLU A 247 -18.56 15.84 14.15
N GLY A 248 -19.47 16.58 13.50
CA GLY A 248 -19.12 17.77 12.72
C GLY A 248 -18.32 17.50 11.44
N LYS A 249 -18.22 16.26 10.97
CA LYS A 249 -17.55 15.90 9.71
C LYS A 249 -18.56 15.71 8.58
N ASP A 250 -18.25 16.26 7.40
CA ASP A 250 -19.01 15.96 6.18
C ASP A 250 -18.52 14.67 5.55
N TYR A 251 -19.44 13.75 5.24
CA TYR A 251 -19.17 12.50 4.56
C TYR A 251 -20.40 12.03 3.77
N LEU A 252 -20.17 11.15 2.79
CA LEU A 252 -21.26 10.48 2.08
C LEU A 252 -21.69 9.22 2.85
N GLN A 253 -22.99 9.04 3.02
CA GLN A 253 -23.54 7.88 3.73
C GLN A 253 -23.21 6.55 3.04
N THR A 254 -23.11 6.57 1.71
CA THR A 254 -22.68 5.43 0.89
C THR A 254 -21.25 5.02 1.20
N ASP A 255 -20.35 6.00 1.32
CA ASP A 255 -18.93 5.78 1.59
C ASP A 255 -18.74 5.29 3.02
N LEU A 256 -19.50 5.83 3.98
CA LEU A 256 -19.51 5.35 5.36
C LEU A 256 -19.97 3.88 5.43
N GLN A 257 -21.02 3.51 4.72
CA GLN A 257 -21.51 2.13 4.72
C GLN A 257 -20.50 1.16 4.09
N ALA A 258 -19.88 1.55 2.98
CA ALA A 258 -18.83 0.76 2.34
C ALA A 258 -17.59 0.63 3.23
N ALA A 259 -17.14 1.74 3.83
CA ALA A 259 -16.01 1.78 4.74
C ALA A 259 -16.26 0.92 5.98
N TRP A 260 -17.45 0.98 6.56
CA TRP A 260 -17.85 0.14 7.69
C TRP A 260 -17.75 -1.34 7.35
N LYS A 261 -18.38 -1.79 6.26
CA LYS A 261 -18.35 -3.20 5.85
C LYS A 261 -16.92 -3.70 5.64
N ALA A 262 -16.09 -2.92 4.96
CA ALA A 262 -14.71 -3.29 4.65
C ALA A 262 -13.80 -3.29 5.90
N ALA A 263 -13.97 -2.32 6.80
CA ALA A 263 -13.21 -2.25 8.04
C ALA A 263 -13.64 -3.34 9.03
N PHE A 264 -14.94 -3.58 9.15
CA PHE A 264 -15.50 -4.60 10.03
C PHE A 264 -15.09 -6.01 9.60
N SER A 265 -15.16 -6.32 8.30
CA SER A 265 -14.66 -7.62 7.80
C SER A 265 -13.17 -7.81 8.09
N SER A 266 -12.36 -6.78 7.80
CA SER A 266 -10.90 -6.83 8.09
C SER A 266 -10.63 -7.03 9.58
N HIS A 267 -11.43 -6.39 10.45
CA HIS A 267 -11.31 -6.54 11.89
C HIS A 267 -11.70 -7.95 12.36
N LEU A 268 -12.73 -8.57 11.77
CA LEU A 268 -13.07 -9.94 12.10
C LEU A 268 -11.94 -10.90 11.73
N GLU A 269 -11.34 -10.77 10.55
CA GLU A 269 -10.19 -11.60 10.15
C GLU A 269 -9.00 -11.47 11.12
N GLU A 270 -8.70 -10.24 11.57
CA GLU A 270 -7.69 -10.01 12.60
C GLU A 270 -8.07 -10.69 13.92
N ARG A 271 -9.33 -10.62 14.35
CA ARG A 271 -9.80 -11.26 15.59
C ARG A 271 -9.77 -12.78 15.50
N LYS A 272 -10.11 -13.38 14.35
CA LYS A 272 -10.06 -14.83 14.13
C LYS A 272 -8.64 -15.40 14.26
N SER A 273 -7.63 -14.64 13.83
CA SER A 273 -6.22 -15.05 13.92
C SER A 273 -5.57 -14.72 15.28
N SER A 274 -5.92 -13.60 15.90
CA SER A 274 -5.29 -13.14 17.15
C SER A 274 -5.92 -13.73 18.40
N ILE A 275 -7.26 -13.67 18.52
CA ILE A 275 -8.01 -14.10 19.70
C ILE A 275 -8.65 -15.47 19.46
N GLY A 276 -9.30 -15.65 18.31
CA GLY A 276 -10.04 -16.86 17.97
C GLY A 276 -11.45 -16.89 18.58
N MET A 277 -12.11 -18.03 18.43
CA MET A 277 -13.48 -18.29 18.90
C MET A 277 -13.50 -19.64 19.63
N PHE A 278 -14.10 -19.70 20.82
CA PHE A 278 -14.12 -20.91 21.68
C PHE A 278 -12.72 -21.47 22.00
N GLY A 279 -11.70 -20.60 22.00
CA GLY A 279 -10.31 -20.97 22.19
C GLY A 279 -9.60 -21.54 20.95
N PHE A 280 -10.26 -21.59 19.79
CA PHE A 280 -9.67 -21.99 18.50
C PHE A 280 -9.30 -20.75 17.68
N LYS A 281 -8.09 -20.71 17.13
CA LYS A 281 -7.66 -19.66 16.19
C LYS A 281 -7.40 -20.24 14.81
N ILE A 282 -7.47 -19.39 13.78
CA ILE A 282 -7.08 -19.80 12.43
C ILE A 282 -5.61 -20.26 12.44
N SER A 283 -5.35 -21.36 11.73
CA SER A 283 -4.06 -22.05 11.67
C SER A 283 -3.58 -22.71 12.97
N ASP A 284 -4.40 -22.72 14.03
CA ASP A 284 -4.08 -23.51 15.21
C ASP A 284 -4.25 -25.01 14.91
N ARG A 285 -3.34 -25.80 15.47
CA ARG A 285 -3.42 -27.26 15.42
C ARG A 285 -4.39 -27.75 16.50
N THR A 286 -5.21 -28.74 16.15
CA THR A 286 -6.20 -29.33 17.03
C THR A 286 -5.96 -30.83 17.15
N VAL A 287 -6.45 -31.40 18.24
CA VAL A 287 -6.45 -32.85 18.49
C VAL A 287 -7.84 -33.31 18.85
N GLN A 288 -8.25 -34.43 18.27
CA GLN A 288 -9.39 -35.22 18.73
C GLN A 288 -8.88 -36.39 19.56
N SER A 289 -9.32 -36.48 20.81
CA SER A 289 -8.95 -37.56 21.72
C SER A 289 -10.01 -38.67 21.69
N ILE A 290 -9.72 -39.77 20.99
CA ILE A 290 -10.62 -40.92 20.87
C ILE A 290 -10.29 -41.92 21.99
N PRO A 291 -11.17 -42.13 22.99
CA PRO A 291 -10.89 -43.05 24.07
C PRO A 291 -10.82 -44.50 23.55
N LYS A 292 -9.72 -45.21 23.80
CA LYS A 292 -9.65 -46.65 23.54
C LYS A 292 -10.51 -47.37 24.54
N THR A 293 -11.45 -48.18 24.06
CA THR A 293 -12.09 -49.22 24.84
C THR A 293 -11.06 -50.29 25.19
N VAL A 294 -10.41 -50.14 26.35
CA VAL A 294 -9.51 -51.16 26.88
C VAL A 294 -10.36 -52.34 27.34
N ASN A 295 -10.32 -53.45 26.59
CA ASN A 295 -10.79 -54.73 27.10
C ASN A 295 -10.04 -55.03 28.40
N ARG A 296 -10.79 -55.13 29.51
CA ARG A 296 -10.30 -55.35 30.87
C ARG A 296 -9.49 -56.65 30.93
N ALA A 297 -8.16 -56.56 30.78
CA ALA A 297 -7.29 -57.71 31.03
C ALA A 297 -6.11 -57.40 31.96
N HIS A 298 -5.61 -56.16 32.06
CA HIS A 298 -4.54 -55.86 33.01
C HIS A 298 -4.72 -54.53 33.73
N ASN A 299 -4.62 -54.62 35.06
CA ASN A 299 -4.69 -53.55 36.06
C ASN A 299 -3.66 -52.44 35.81
N ASN A 300 -3.94 -51.56 34.86
CA ASN A 300 -3.38 -50.23 34.81
C ASN A 300 -4.46 -49.29 34.28
N HIS A 301 -4.99 -48.43 35.16
CA HIS A 301 -5.91 -47.34 34.83
C HIS A 301 -5.22 -46.28 33.95
N HIS A 302 -4.83 -46.65 32.75
CA HIS A 302 -4.47 -45.71 31.70
C HIS A 302 -5.57 -45.75 30.66
N PHE A 303 -6.44 -44.74 30.67
CA PHE A 303 -7.18 -44.40 29.47
C PHE A 303 -6.12 -44.11 28.40
N SER A 304 -6.02 -45.02 27.43
CA SER A 304 -5.20 -44.79 26.26
C SER A 304 -6.11 -44.14 25.22
N TYR A 305 -5.68 -43.03 24.65
CA TYR A 305 -6.41 -42.34 23.60
C TYR A 305 -5.71 -42.62 22.27
N ASP A 306 -6.48 -42.81 21.21
CA ASP A 306 -6.01 -42.53 19.86
C ASP A 306 -6.21 -41.04 19.58
N TYR A 307 -5.22 -40.44 18.92
CA TYR A 307 -5.22 -39.01 18.63
C TYR A 307 -5.31 -38.81 17.13
N ARG A 308 -6.30 -38.04 16.69
CA ARG A 308 -6.41 -37.53 15.33
C ARG A 308 -6.08 -36.05 15.34
N PHE A 309 -5.22 -35.61 14.42
CA PHE A 309 -4.72 -34.23 14.37
C PHE A 309 -5.31 -33.45 13.19
N GLY A 310 -5.59 -32.18 13.41
CA GLY A 310 -6.16 -31.29 12.40
C GLY A 310 -5.68 -29.85 12.54
N ILE A 311 -6.09 -29.01 11.59
CA ILE A 311 -5.78 -27.58 11.55
C ILE A 311 -7.08 -26.80 11.36
N VAL A 312 -7.28 -25.75 12.15
CA VAL A 312 -8.41 -24.84 11.96
C VAL A 312 -8.14 -23.97 10.72
N ILE A 313 -8.99 -24.08 9.71
CA ILE A 313 -8.81 -23.34 8.46
C ILE A 313 -9.59 -22.03 8.46
N GLU A 314 -10.76 -22.00 9.11
CA GLU A 314 -11.69 -20.86 9.04
C GLU A 314 -12.58 -20.83 10.29
N LEU A 315 -13.03 -19.62 10.65
CA LEU A 315 -13.98 -19.39 11.74
C LEU A 315 -15.12 -18.52 11.23
N GLU A 316 -16.33 -19.08 11.11
CA GLU A 316 -17.50 -18.38 10.62
C GLU A 316 -18.52 -18.13 11.75
N PRO A 317 -18.43 -16.99 12.47
CA PRO A 317 -19.23 -16.77 13.69
C PRO A 317 -20.74 -16.76 13.43
N ARG A 318 -21.19 -16.45 12.21
CA ARG A 318 -22.62 -16.41 11.83
C ARG A 318 -23.19 -17.78 11.47
N SER A 319 -22.34 -18.78 11.32
CA SER A 319 -22.77 -20.14 11.00
C SER A 319 -23.20 -20.88 12.27
N GLU A 320 -24.12 -21.82 12.13
CA GLU A 320 -24.48 -22.78 13.19
C GLU A 320 -23.28 -23.65 13.58
N LYS A 321 -22.40 -23.92 12.61
CA LYS A 321 -21.15 -24.66 12.79
C LYS A 321 -19.96 -23.75 12.47
N PRO A 322 -19.54 -22.92 13.45
CA PRO A 322 -18.60 -21.84 13.19
C PRO A 322 -17.15 -22.30 13.01
N VAL A 323 -16.74 -23.47 13.52
CA VAL A 323 -15.33 -23.88 13.50
C VAL A 323 -15.06 -24.88 12.40
N TRP A 324 -14.18 -24.53 11.45
CA TRP A 324 -13.83 -25.39 10.31
C TRP A 324 -12.45 -25.99 10.52
N ILE A 325 -12.38 -27.32 10.53
CA ILE A 325 -11.14 -28.08 10.78
C ILE A 325 -10.86 -28.99 9.59
N GLN A 326 -9.64 -28.90 9.07
CA GLN A 326 -9.11 -29.86 8.12
C GLN A 326 -8.28 -30.90 8.87
N TRP A 327 -8.62 -32.18 8.74
CA TRP A 327 -7.90 -33.26 9.41
C TRP A 327 -6.74 -33.81 8.56
N GLU A 328 -5.63 -34.15 9.21
CA GLU A 328 -4.41 -34.65 8.56
C GLU A 328 -4.65 -36.03 7.87
N ASP A 329 -5.55 -36.86 8.40
CA ASP A 329 -5.73 -38.24 7.95
C ASP A 329 -6.58 -38.40 6.67
N GLU A 330 -7.49 -37.46 6.40
CA GLU A 330 -8.53 -37.62 5.36
C GLU A 330 -8.53 -36.49 4.33
N GLU A 331 -7.68 -35.47 4.49
CA GLU A 331 -7.69 -34.18 3.75
C GLU A 331 -9.06 -33.46 3.72
N SER A 332 -10.06 -34.01 4.41
CA SER A 332 -11.43 -33.54 4.48
C SER A 332 -11.57 -32.40 5.48
N THR A 333 -12.44 -31.45 5.12
CA THR A 333 -12.82 -30.33 5.97
C THR A 333 -14.18 -30.61 6.58
N TYR A 334 -14.26 -30.51 7.90
CA TYR A 334 -15.53 -30.58 8.63
C TYR A 334 -15.76 -29.30 9.43
N ASN A 335 -17.02 -28.95 9.57
CA ASN A 335 -17.47 -27.84 10.40
C ASN A 335 -18.10 -28.37 11.69
N TYR A 336 -17.85 -27.68 12.80
CA TYR A 336 -18.28 -28.08 14.12
C TYR A 336 -18.96 -26.93 14.87
N SER A 337 -20.02 -27.27 15.60
CA SER A 337 -20.59 -26.44 16.67
C SER A 337 -19.80 -26.61 17.98
N LEU A 338 -20.03 -25.70 18.94
CA LEU A 338 -19.40 -25.80 20.26
C LEU A 338 -19.72 -27.13 20.97
N LEU A 339 -20.97 -27.60 20.86
CA LEU A 339 -21.41 -28.86 21.45
C LEU A 339 -20.69 -30.05 20.80
N GLU A 340 -20.62 -30.08 19.46
CA GLU A 340 -19.92 -31.15 18.75
C GLU A 340 -18.42 -31.17 19.06
N LEU A 341 -17.78 -30.02 19.27
CA LEU A 341 -16.38 -29.96 19.70
C LEU A 341 -16.18 -30.61 21.07
N GLN A 342 -17.10 -30.38 22.00
CA GLN A 342 -17.07 -30.96 23.35
C GLN A 342 -17.36 -32.47 23.34
N GLU A 343 -18.41 -32.89 22.63
CA GLU A 343 -18.82 -34.30 22.53
C GLU A 343 -17.76 -35.17 21.85
N ASN A 344 -17.06 -34.61 20.85
CA ASN A 344 -15.99 -35.30 20.13
C ASN A 344 -14.62 -35.19 20.81
N PHE A 345 -14.49 -34.55 21.97
CA PHE A 345 -13.21 -34.28 22.66
C PHE A 345 -12.18 -33.61 21.74
N ILE A 346 -12.62 -32.62 20.97
CA ILE A 346 -11.76 -31.82 20.08
C ILE A 346 -11.24 -30.63 20.87
N SER A 347 -9.92 -30.52 20.97
CA SER A 347 -9.25 -29.46 21.72
C SER A 347 -8.13 -28.82 20.91
N PRO A 348 -7.91 -27.48 21.03
CA PRO A 348 -6.73 -26.84 20.47
C PRO A 348 -5.46 -27.30 21.19
N ILE A 349 -4.37 -27.42 20.43
CA ILE A 349 -3.04 -27.76 20.93
C ILE A 349 -2.24 -26.47 21.06
N VAL A 350 -1.69 -26.24 22.24
CA VAL A 350 -0.80 -25.12 22.49
C VAL A 350 0.63 -25.62 22.57
N LEU A 351 1.51 -25.03 21.75
CA LEU A 351 2.96 -25.18 21.91
C LEU A 351 3.48 -24.18 22.95
N VAL A 352 4.07 -24.70 24.02
CA VAL A 352 4.77 -23.89 25.02
C VAL A 352 6.27 -24.11 24.88
N LYS A 353 7.00 -23.03 24.55
CA LYS A 353 8.46 -23.05 24.44
C LYS A 353 9.09 -22.70 25.80
N LEU A 354 9.97 -23.57 26.28
CA LEU A 354 10.74 -23.34 27.51
C LEU A 354 12.15 -22.82 27.18
N SER A 355 12.70 -23.21 26.04
CA SER A 355 13.95 -22.68 25.47
C SER A 355 13.93 -22.79 23.95
N ASP A 356 14.97 -22.29 23.27
CA ASP A 356 15.12 -22.42 21.80
C ASP A 356 15.13 -23.88 21.32
N GLN A 357 15.40 -24.82 22.22
CA GLN A 357 15.54 -26.26 21.95
C GLN A 357 14.56 -27.14 22.71
N VAL A 358 13.86 -26.65 23.73
CA VAL A 358 12.93 -27.47 24.53
C VAL A 358 11.55 -26.82 24.57
N GLY A 359 10.53 -27.61 24.30
CA GLY A 359 9.14 -27.20 24.40
C GLY A 359 8.23 -28.38 24.68
N TYR A 360 6.94 -28.11 24.80
CA TYR A 360 5.93 -29.15 24.86
C TYR A 360 4.63 -28.69 24.22
N GLU A 361 3.91 -29.65 23.67
CA GLU A 361 2.54 -29.49 23.20
C GLU A 361 1.61 -30.03 24.27
N ILE A 362 0.54 -29.28 24.54
CA ILE A 362 -0.53 -29.70 25.44
C ILE A 362 -1.87 -29.28 24.85
N SER A 363 -2.87 -30.15 24.94
CA SER A 363 -4.24 -29.77 24.62
C SER A 363 -4.88 -28.95 25.75
N SER A 364 -5.86 -28.11 25.43
CA SER A 364 -6.59 -27.30 26.42
C SER A 364 -7.25 -28.17 27.51
N ASP A 365 -7.79 -29.33 27.14
CA ASP A 365 -8.38 -30.34 28.03
C ASP A 365 -7.34 -31.16 28.82
N ARG A 366 -6.04 -30.96 28.55
CA ARG A 366 -4.89 -31.65 29.16
C ARG A 366 -4.86 -33.17 28.93
N GLN A 367 -5.64 -33.68 27.98
CA GLN A 367 -5.64 -35.11 27.63
C GLN A 367 -4.41 -35.47 26.78
N PHE A 368 -4.00 -34.58 25.88
CA PHE A 368 -2.81 -34.72 25.06
C PHE A 368 -1.62 -33.97 25.67
N TYR A 369 -0.46 -34.65 25.74
CA TYR A 369 0.81 -34.04 26.12
C TYR A 369 1.95 -34.68 25.33
N GLN A 370 2.81 -33.85 24.76
CA GLN A 370 4.01 -34.30 24.06
C GLN A 370 5.17 -33.35 24.35
N ALA A 371 6.25 -33.87 24.95
CA ALA A 371 7.47 -33.08 25.11
C ALA A 371 8.33 -33.12 23.85
N LEU A 372 8.98 -32.00 23.55
CA LEU A 372 9.79 -31.77 22.36
C LEU A 372 11.20 -31.36 22.79
N VAL A 373 12.22 -32.08 22.33
CA VAL A 373 13.63 -31.72 22.54
C VAL A 373 14.34 -31.70 21.20
N GLY A 374 14.74 -30.51 20.77
CA GLY A 374 15.36 -30.22 19.48
C GLY A 374 16.88 -30.07 19.55
N PHE A 375 17.56 -30.47 18.47
CA PHE A 375 19.02 -30.45 18.32
C PHE A 375 19.44 -29.94 16.94
N ALA A 376 20.64 -29.36 16.88
CA ALA A 376 21.24 -28.90 15.62
C ALA A 376 21.81 -30.07 14.78
N SER A 377 22.30 -31.14 15.42
CA SER A 377 22.91 -32.29 14.73
C SER A 377 22.53 -33.62 15.39
N LYS A 378 22.61 -34.72 14.62
CA LYS A 378 22.36 -36.07 15.12
C LYS A 378 23.35 -36.50 16.20
N ALA A 379 24.63 -36.14 16.04
CA ALA A 379 25.70 -36.50 16.96
C ALA A 379 25.47 -35.92 18.37
N VAL A 380 25.09 -34.63 18.43
CA VAL A 380 24.75 -33.96 19.69
C VAL A 380 23.52 -34.63 20.30
N ALA A 381 22.46 -34.87 19.52
CA ALA A 381 21.25 -35.54 20.00
C ALA A 381 21.56 -36.90 20.67
N HIS A 382 22.35 -37.75 20.00
CA HIS A 382 22.72 -39.06 20.54
C HIS A 382 23.56 -38.97 21.82
N SER A 383 24.41 -37.95 21.97
CA SER A 383 25.19 -37.76 23.20
C SER A 383 24.32 -37.47 24.42
N TRP A 384 23.22 -36.75 24.23
CA TRP A 384 22.28 -36.38 25.30
C TRP A 384 21.20 -37.42 25.55
N TRP A 385 20.96 -38.35 24.60
CA TRP A 385 19.89 -39.35 24.65
C TRP A 385 19.72 -40.00 26.03
N ARG A 386 20.78 -40.62 26.57
CA ARG A 386 20.71 -41.35 27.85
C ARG A 386 20.28 -40.46 29.01
N ARG A 387 20.70 -39.19 29.03
CA ARG A 387 20.37 -38.26 30.12
C ARG A 387 18.94 -37.77 30.01
N ILE A 388 18.47 -37.52 28.78
CA ILE A 388 17.09 -37.10 28.52
C ILE A 388 16.12 -38.26 28.78
N THR A 389 16.44 -39.48 28.37
CA THR A 389 15.61 -40.67 28.66
C THR A 389 15.43 -40.89 30.17
N LYS A 390 16.45 -40.57 30.98
CA LYS A 390 16.34 -40.65 32.45
C LYS A 390 15.31 -39.69 33.02
N GLU A 391 15.24 -38.46 32.49
CA GLU A 391 14.33 -37.42 32.97
C GLU A 391 12.93 -37.53 32.36
N LEU A 392 12.82 -37.72 31.05
CA LEU A 392 11.56 -37.67 30.31
C LEU A 392 10.94 -39.04 30.05
N GLY A 393 11.66 -40.15 30.28
CA GLY A 393 11.16 -41.50 30.02
C GLY A 393 11.36 -41.93 28.57
N HIS A 394 10.35 -42.59 27.99
CA HIS A 394 10.46 -43.16 26.65
C HIS A 394 10.43 -42.06 25.58
N LEU A 395 11.52 -41.97 24.81
CA LEU A 395 11.68 -41.04 23.71
C LEU A 395 11.42 -41.75 22.37
N SER A 396 10.89 -41.03 21.39
CA SER A 396 10.81 -41.50 20.01
C SER A 396 12.20 -41.63 19.39
N ASP A 397 12.27 -42.27 18.22
CA ASP A 397 13.44 -42.13 17.35
C ASP A 397 13.70 -40.66 17.00
N LEU A 398 14.95 -40.38 16.61
CA LEU A 398 15.37 -39.03 16.24
C LEU A 398 14.72 -38.64 14.92
N LYS A 399 13.75 -37.73 14.99
CA LYS A 399 12.99 -37.29 13.83
C LYS A 399 13.58 -36.00 13.26
N PRO A 400 13.80 -35.91 11.94
CA PRO A 400 14.20 -34.66 11.31
C PRO A 400 13.04 -33.66 11.25
N ASN A 401 13.36 -32.38 11.08
CA ASN A 401 12.39 -31.28 11.01
C ASN A 401 11.45 -31.30 9.78
N TYR A 402 11.68 -32.21 8.82
CA TYR A 402 10.79 -32.47 7.68
C TYR A 402 9.88 -33.68 7.89
N HIS A 403 9.95 -34.35 9.05
CA HIS A 403 9.04 -35.44 9.38
C HIS A 403 7.61 -34.90 9.57
N PRO A 404 6.55 -35.57 9.06
CA PRO A 404 5.17 -35.07 9.11
C PRO A 404 4.73 -34.65 10.52
N GLU A 405 4.98 -35.50 11.54
CA GLU A 405 4.68 -35.19 12.95
C GLU A 405 5.40 -33.98 13.57
N ILE A 406 6.36 -33.36 12.88
CA ILE A 406 7.20 -32.25 13.39
C ILE A 406 7.28 -31.10 12.38
N GLN A 407 6.71 -31.27 11.18
CA GLN A 407 6.82 -30.29 10.10
C GLN A 407 6.24 -28.93 10.49
N HIS A 408 5.20 -28.91 11.33
CA HIS A 408 4.59 -27.70 11.89
C HIS A 408 5.53 -26.92 12.82
N LEU A 409 6.62 -27.53 13.32
CA LEU A 409 7.60 -26.91 14.22
C LEU A 409 8.78 -26.26 13.49
N LYS A 410 8.88 -26.40 12.15
CA LYS A 410 10.05 -26.01 11.32
C LYS A 410 10.50 -24.56 11.48
N ASN A 411 9.59 -23.65 11.86
CA ASN A 411 9.88 -22.23 12.10
C ASN A 411 9.71 -21.82 13.58
N GLN A 412 9.26 -22.73 14.42
CA GLN A 412 8.94 -22.44 15.81
C GLN A 412 10.13 -22.73 16.74
N MET A 413 11.00 -23.69 16.41
CA MET A 413 12.18 -24.02 17.22
C MET A 413 13.44 -24.04 16.35
N LYS A 414 14.58 -23.56 16.89
CA LYS A 414 15.87 -23.53 16.16
C LYS A 414 16.56 -24.89 16.21
N ALA A 415 15.91 -25.91 15.66
CA ALA A 415 16.40 -27.29 15.67
C ALA A 415 16.16 -28.00 14.33
N LYS A 416 17.08 -28.90 13.96
CA LYS A 416 17.01 -29.73 12.74
C LYS A 416 16.52 -31.14 13.04
N TYR A 417 16.75 -31.63 14.25
CA TYR A 417 16.37 -32.97 14.71
C TYR A 417 15.67 -32.89 16.05
N PHE A 418 14.73 -33.79 16.32
CA PHE A 418 13.87 -33.75 17.49
C PHE A 418 13.67 -35.14 18.09
N TYR A 419 13.69 -35.20 19.41
CA TYR A 419 13.14 -36.31 20.18
C TYR A 419 11.77 -35.93 20.75
N LEU A 420 10.81 -36.85 20.64
CA LEU A 420 9.46 -36.68 21.14
C LEU A 420 9.24 -37.60 22.34
N ALA A 421 8.79 -37.06 23.47
CA ALA A 421 8.36 -37.87 24.61
C ALA A 421 6.83 -37.89 24.69
N LYS A 422 6.21 -38.91 24.08
CA LYS A 422 4.75 -39.13 24.11
C LYS A 422 4.28 -39.86 25.37
N PHE A 423 5.17 -40.64 26.00
CA PHE A 423 4.88 -41.41 27.21
C PHE A 423 5.85 -41.04 28.34
N PRO A 424 5.63 -39.89 28.98
CA PRO A 424 6.50 -39.45 30.07
C PRO A 424 6.40 -40.38 31.27
N ARG A 425 7.54 -40.63 31.92
CA ARG A 425 7.63 -41.53 33.08
C ARG A 425 6.78 -41.06 34.27
N GLN A 426 6.60 -39.75 34.42
CA GLN A 426 5.89 -39.15 35.55
C GLN A 426 4.37 -39.16 35.34
N LYS A 427 3.63 -39.49 36.41
CA LYS A 427 2.16 -39.58 36.37
C LYS A 427 1.46 -38.22 36.33
N THR A 428 2.00 -37.20 37.00
CA THR A 428 1.36 -35.88 37.10
C THR A 428 1.95 -34.86 36.14
N LEU A 429 1.12 -33.97 35.59
CA LEU A 429 1.55 -32.90 34.68
C LEU A 429 2.61 -32.00 35.32
N ASN A 430 2.41 -31.58 36.58
CA ASN A 430 3.36 -30.72 37.29
C ASN A 430 4.75 -31.35 37.42
N ALA A 431 4.82 -32.67 37.66
CA ALA A 431 6.09 -33.37 37.71
C ALA A 431 6.74 -33.41 36.31
N ARG A 432 5.98 -33.73 35.25
CA ARG A 432 6.46 -33.71 33.86
C ARG A 432 7.08 -32.36 33.50
N LEU A 433 6.39 -31.26 33.83
CA LEU A 433 6.86 -29.90 33.55
C LEU A 433 8.13 -29.55 34.34
N ARG A 434 8.25 -29.96 35.61
CA ARG A 434 9.48 -29.75 36.40
C ARG A 434 10.69 -30.44 35.78
N HIS A 435 10.54 -31.70 35.36
CA HIS A 435 11.63 -32.43 34.71
C HIS A 435 11.98 -31.82 33.35
N LEU A 436 10.98 -31.40 32.57
CA LEU A 436 11.21 -30.72 31.30
C LEU A 436 11.91 -29.36 31.49
N GLN A 437 11.59 -28.61 32.54
CA GLN A 437 12.30 -27.38 32.90
C GLN A 437 13.76 -27.65 33.27
N THR A 438 14.07 -28.77 33.94
CA THR A 438 15.45 -29.17 34.21
C THR A 438 16.20 -29.45 32.91
N VAL A 439 15.58 -30.15 31.96
CA VAL A 439 16.17 -30.41 30.63
C VAL A 439 16.37 -29.11 29.85
N ALA A 440 15.42 -28.17 29.94
CA ALA A 440 15.50 -26.87 29.27
C ALA A 440 16.65 -25.99 29.77
N LYS A 441 17.14 -26.21 31.00
CA LYS A 441 18.31 -25.51 31.57
C LYS A 441 19.65 -26.05 31.07
N TRP A 442 19.68 -27.17 30.36
CA TRP A 442 20.92 -27.74 29.83
C TRP A 442 21.36 -27.06 28.54
N ASP A 443 22.67 -26.97 28.32
CA ASP A 443 23.24 -26.47 27.06
C ASP A 443 23.23 -27.58 26.00
N LEU A 444 22.05 -27.83 25.44
CA LEU A 444 21.79 -28.85 24.44
C LEU A 444 22.39 -28.51 23.05
N THR A 445 23.07 -27.37 22.91
CA THR A 445 23.80 -26.99 21.68
C THR A 445 25.18 -27.66 21.58
N LYS A 446 25.76 -28.04 22.72
CA LYS A 446 27.08 -28.65 22.81
C LYS A 446 26.99 -30.15 22.97
N HIS A 447 28.07 -30.83 22.60
CA HIS A 447 28.22 -32.24 22.92
C HIS A 447 28.18 -32.43 24.45
N PHE A 448 27.53 -33.50 24.89
CA PHE A 448 27.57 -33.86 26.30
C PHE A 448 28.95 -34.42 26.65
N ASP A 449 29.83 -33.56 27.15
CA ASP A 449 31.08 -33.97 27.79
C ASP A 449 30.77 -34.40 29.23
N LYS A 450 31.16 -35.63 29.58
CA LYS A 450 30.80 -36.28 30.83
C LYS A 450 31.36 -35.59 32.07
#